data_AF-A0A9P6EVJ8-F1
#
_entry.id   AF-A0A9P6EVJ8-F1
#
_cell.length_a   1.000
_cell.length_b   1.000
_cell.length_c   1.000
_cell.angle_alpha   90.00
_cell.angle_beta   90.00
_cell.angle_gamma   90.00
#
_symmetry.space_group_name_H-M   'P 1'
#
loop_
_entity.id
_entity.type
_entity.pdbx_description
1 polymer ?
#
loop_
_entity_poly.entity_id
_entity_poly.type
_entity_poly.pdbx_seq_one_letter_code
_entity_poly.pdbx_strand_id
1 'polypeptide(L)' 'TGTFGRVYLTKFGRDQFSYYAMKVLKKSEVVRLKQVEHINSEKQILSQVHFPFIVN' A
#
# COMPACT_ATOMS: atom_id res chain seq x y z
N THR A 1 12.41 -3.32 -2.65
CA THR A 1 12.46 -2.94 -1.22
C THR A 1 12.49 -1.44 -1.14
N GLY A 2 11.47 -0.81 -0.55
CA GLY A 2 11.41 0.64 -0.39
C GLY A 2 11.78 1.06 1.03
N THR A 3 12.03 2.34 1.25
CA THR A 3 12.41 2.95 2.54
C THR A 3 11.44 2.63 3.69
N PHE A 4 10.14 2.49 3.40
CA PHE A 4 9.10 2.32 4.42
C PHE A 4 8.51 0.91 4.52
N GLY A 5 8.88 0.01 3.59
CA GLY A 5 8.16 -1.25 3.48
C GLY A 5 8.60 -2.20 2.38
N ARG A 6 7.97 -3.38 2.42
CA ARG A 6 8.08 -4.42 1.39
C ARG A 6 6.73 -4.62 0.73
N VAL A 7 6.74 -4.96 -0.55
CA VAL A 7 5.54 -5.33 -1.30
C VAL A 7 5.59 -6.83 -1.52
N TYR A 8 4.50 -7.51 -1.20
CA TYR A 8 4.35 -8.95 -1.39
C TYR A 8 3.28 -9.24 -2.43
N LEU A 9 3.51 -10.24 -3.27
CA LEU A 9 2.45 -10.84 -4.08
C LEU A 9 1.58 -11.71 -3.15
N THR A 10 0.28 -11.47 -3.14
CA THR A 10 -0.67 -12.12 -2.22
C THR A 10 -1.91 -12.58 -2.97
N LYS A 11 -2.63 -13.55 -2.39
CA LYS A 11 -3.97 -13.97 -2.83
C LYS A 11 -4.95 -13.79 -1.69
N PHE A 12 -6.20 -13.47 -2.02
CA PHE A 12 -7.26 -13.44 -1.02
C PHE A 12 -7.72 -14.89 -0.75
N GLY A 13 -7.81 -15.31 0.51
CA GLY A 13 -8.09 -16.73 0.81
C GLY A 13 -9.41 -17.28 0.26
N ARG A 14 -10.36 -16.39 -0.08
CA ARG A 14 -11.67 -16.74 -0.66
C ARG A 14 -11.71 -16.58 -2.19
N ASP A 15 -10.70 -15.96 -2.78
CA ASP A 15 -10.57 -15.75 -4.22
C ASP A 15 -9.20 -16.27 -4.69
N GLN A 16 -9.23 -17.47 -5.29
CA GLN A 16 -8.01 -18.15 -5.72
C GLN A 16 -7.45 -17.62 -7.05
N PHE A 17 -8.25 -16.84 -7.79
CA PHE A 17 -7.93 -16.42 -9.15
C PHE A 17 -7.30 -15.02 -9.19
N SER A 18 -7.57 -14.20 -8.18
CA SER A 18 -7.01 -12.85 -8.10
C SER A 18 -5.70 -12.79 -7.31
N TYR A 19 -4.73 -12.07 -7.88
CA TYR A 19 -3.47 -11.72 -7.22
C TYR A 19 -3.48 -10.22 -6.86
N TYR A 20 -2.86 -9.89 -5.72
CA TYR A 20 -2.77 -8.52 -5.21
C TYR A 20 -1.34 -8.19 -4.77
N ALA A 21 -0.97 -6.92 -4.89
CA ALA A 21 0.26 -6.39 -4.32
C ALA A 21 0.00 -5.81 -2.92
N MET A 22 0.48 -6.48 -1.87
CA MET A 22 0.32 -6.02 -0.49
C MET A 22 1.55 -5.23 -0.04
N LYS A 23 1.39 -3.91 0.10
CA LYS A 23 2.41 -3.01 0.69
C LYS A 23 2.36 -3.08 2.21
N VAL A 24 3.43 -3.58 2.84
CA VAL A 24 3.55 -3.70 4.30
C VAL A 24 4.49 -2.64 4.83
N LEU A 25 3.99 -1.84 5.78
CA LEU A 25 4.68 -0.70 6.40
C LEU A 25 5.01 -0.96 7.87
N LYS A 26 6.21 -0.60 8.34
CA LYS A 26 6.55 -0.62 9.77
C LYS A 26 6.12 0.69 10.42
N LYS A 27 5.08 0.67 11.27
CA LYS A 27 4.53 1.88 11.91
C LYS A 27 5.56 2.67 12.72
N SER A 28 6.46 1.99 13.43
CA SER A 28 7.54 2.64 14.19
C SER A 28 8.43 3.49 13.29
N GLU A 29 8.78 2.98 12.10
CA GLU A 29 9.61 3.68 11.11
C GLU A 29 8.86 4.86 10.47
N VAL A 30 7.56 4.69 10.21
CA VAL A 30 6.70 5.77 9.69
C VAL A 30 6.66 6.95 10.66
N VAL A 31 6.53 6.68 11.96
CA VAL A 31 6.56 7.72 13.01
C VAL A 31 7.95 8.34 13.15
N ARG A 32 8.99 7.51 13.24
CA ARG A 32 10.39 7.94 13.39
C ARG A 32 10.84 8.88 12.25
N LEU A 33 10.40 8.59 11.02
CA LEU A 33 10.72 9.37 9.83
C LEU A 33 9.68 10.46 9.53
N LYS A 34 8.71 10.70 10.43
CA LYS A 34 7.67 11.73 10.33
C LYS A 34 6.85 11.65 9.02
N GLN A 35 6.50 10.44 8.58
CA GLN A 35 5.77 10.19 7.33
C GLN A 35 4.28 9.88 7.51
N VAL A 36 3.73 10.09 8.70
CA VAL A 36 2.34 9.74 9.02
C VAL A 36 1.35 10.40 8.05
N GLU A 37 1.50 11.71 7.83
CA GLU A 37 0.62 12.47 6.92
C GLU A 37 0.75 11.98 5.48
N HIS A 38 1.97 11.75 4.99
CA HIS A 38 2.17 11.26 3.63
C HIS A 38 1.55 9.87 3.40
N ILE A 39 1.65 8.95 4.37
CA ILE A 39 1.02 7.63 4.26
C ILE A 39 -0.51 7.72 4.29
N ASN A 40 -1.08 8.62 5.10
CA ASN A 40 -2.51 8.85 5.13
C ASN A 40 -3.01 9.46 3.82
N SER A 41 -2.30 10.45 3.28
CA SER A 41 -2.59 11.06 1.98
C SER A 41 -2.48 10.05 0.84
N GLU A 42 -1.44 9.21 0.81
CA GLU A 42 -1.29 8.14 -0.19
C GLU A 42 -2.52 7.22 -0.19
N LYS A 43 -2.93 6.74 0.99
CA LYS A 43 -4.13 5.90 1.12
C LYS A 43 -5.39 6.62 0.67
N GLN A 44 -5.57 7.87 1.08
CA GLN A 44 -6.75 8.66 0.75
C GLN A 44 -6.86 8.89 -0.77
N ILE A 45 -5.77 9.31 -1.41
CA ILE A 45 -5.74 9.58 -2.85
C ILE A 45 -6.04 8.30 -3.64
N LEU A 46 -5.34 7.20 -3.34
CA LEU A 46 -5.54 5.93 -4.06
C LEU A 46 -6.95 5.36 -3.84
N SER A 47 -7.58 5.60 -2.68
CA SER A 47 -8.96 5.16 -2.45
C SER A 47 -10.02 5.91 -3.27
N GLN A 48 -9.68 7.05 -3.85
CA GLN A 48 -10.62 7.94 -4.55
C GLN A 48 -10.40 7.99 -6.07
N VAL A 49 -9.27 7.49 -6.56
CA VAL A 49 -8.91 7.56 -7.97
C VAL A 49 -9.33 6.29 -8.69
N HIS A 50 -9.88 6.42 -9.91
CA HIS A 50 -10.16 5.29 -10.79
C HIS A 50 -9.74 5.64 -12.22
N PHE A 51 -8.56 5.17 -12.64
CA PHE A 51 -7.98 5.53 -13.92
C PHE A 51 -7.08 4.40 -14.46
N PRO A 52 -7.11 4.06 -15.77
CA PRO A 52 -6.42 2.89 -16.32
C PRO A 52 -4.89 2.90 -16.16
N PHE A 53 -4.30 4.07 -15.91
CA PHE A 53 -2.85 4.20 -15.72
C PHE A 53 -2.44 4.41 -14.26
N ILE A 54 -3.36 4.22 -13.31
CA ILE A 54 -3.10 4.32 -11.87
C ILE A 54 -3.44 2.96 -11.23
N VAL A 55 -2.54 2.49 -10.37
CA VAL A 55 -2.68 1.20 -9.69
C VAL A 55 -3.64 1.36 -8.51
N ASN A 56 -4.72 0.59 -8.53
CA ASN A 56 -5.73 0.49 -7.46
C ASN A 56 -5.86 -0.96 -6.99
#